data_AF-A0A1D2RBV1-F1
#
_entry.id   AF-A0A1D2RBV1-F1
#
_cell.length_a   1.000
_cell.length_b   1.000
_cell.length_c   1.000
_cell.angle_alpha   90.00
_cell.angle_beta   90.00
_cell.angle_gamma   90.00
#
_symmetry.space_group_name_H-M   'P 1'
#
loop_
_entity.id
_entity.type
_entity.pdbx_description
1 polymer ?
#
loop_
_entity_poly.entity_id
_entity_poly.type
_entity_poly.pdbx_seq_one_letter_code
_entity_poly.pdbx_strand_id
1 'polypeptide(L)'
;MFETLNIEPGKKNSILLAAIAYFGNFILPVLAPIIVYLISKEDKYAKFHAIQSFCILLFVHLPLATVFIILYSMTETWEPTTALIFITACVLIILIINALFLVVGIFAVLGKTVRVPYPFMTDFISWFI
;
A
#
# COMPACT_ATOMS: atom_id res chain seq x y z
N MET A 1 13.65 8.00 -5.45
CA MET A 1 13.82 8.85 -4.25
C MET A 1 12.44 9.18 -3.72
N PHE A 2 12.18 8.97 -2.43
CA PHE A 2 10.91 9.39 -1.81
C PHE A 2 10.94 10.91 -1.61
N GLU A 3 9.91 11.61 -2.09
CA GLU A 3 9.75 13.05 -1.89
C GLU A 3 8.95 13.28 -0.60
N THR A 4 9.48 14.10 0.33
CA THR A 4 8.77 14.44 1.57
C THR A 4 7.73 15.51 1.32
N LEU A 5 6.52 15.31 1.85
CA LEU A 5 5.41 16.26 1.75
C LEU A 5 5.22 17.01 3.08
N ASN A 6 4.81 18.28 3.00
CA ASN A 6 4.52 19.11 4.17
C ASN A 6 3.08 18.87 4.70
N ILE A 7 2.82 17.64 5.14
CA ILE A 7 1.57 17.24 5.80
C ILE A 7 1.95 16.73 7.18
N GLU A 8 1.62 17.48 8.23
CA GLU A 8 1.99 17.18 9.60
C GLU A 8 0.84 16.56 10.39
N PRO A 9 1.12 15.74 11.42
CA PRO A 9 0.10 15.18 12.31
C PRO A 9 -0.62 16.30 13.10
N GLY A 10 -1.90 16.54 12.81
CA GLY A 10 -2.67 17.61 13.47
C GLY A 10 -3.36 17.20 14.78
N LYS A 11 -3.57 15.89 15.01
CA LYS A 11 -4.25 15.34 16.19
C LYS A 11 -3.37 14.28 16.87
N LYS A 12 -3.56 14.09 18.18
CA LYS A 12 -2.82 13.09 18.98
C LYS A 12 -2.93 11.66 18.40
N ASN A 13 -4.05 11.36 17.75
CA ASN A 13 -4.33 10.04 17.19
C ASN A 13 -4.00 9.92 15.69
N SER A 14 -3.55 10.98 15.02
CA SER A 14 -3.27 10.99 13.58
C SER A 14 -2.27 9.91 13.18
N ILE A 15 -1.21 9.76 13.98
CA ILE A 15 -0.15 8.78 13.77
C ILE A 15 -0.70 7.36 13.89
N LEU A 16 -1.52 7.10 14.92
CA LEU A 16 -2.14 5.79 15.12
C LEU A 16 -3.07 5.44 13.97
N LEU A 17 -3.90 6.39 13.53
CA LEU A 17 -4.81 6.19 12.41
C LEU A 17 -4.07 5.92 11.10
N ALA A 18 -3.00 6.68 10.82
CA ALA A 18 -2.14 6.43 9.67
C ALA A 18 -1.51 5.03 9.73
N ALA A 19 -1.00 4.62 10.90
CA ALA A 19 -0.45 3.29 11.10
C ALA A 19 -1.51 2.21 10.84
N ILE A 20 -2.72 2.35 11.40
CA ILE A 20 -3.83 1.41 11.15
C ILE A 20 -4.16 1.33 9.66
N ALA A 21 -4.06 2.43 8.91
CA ALA A 21 -4.33 2.41 7.48
C ALA A 21 -3.33 1.53 6.70
N TYR A 22 -2.06 1.49 7.11
CA TYR A 22 -1.04 0.61 6.53
C TYR A 22 -1.12 -0.81 7.10
N PHE A 23 -1.05 -0.97 8.42
CA PHE A 23 -0.97 -2.28 9.05
C PHE A 23 -2.29 -3.04 9.00
N GLY A 24 -3.42 -2.33 9.08
CA GLY A 24 -4.74 -2.94 8.96
C GLY A 24 -4.98 -3.56 7.59
N ASN A 25 -4.28 -3.11 6.54
CA ASN A 25 -4.37 -3.68 5.20
C ASN A 25 -3.87 -5.15 5.14
N PHE A 26 -3.05 -5.60 6.10
CA PHE A 26 -2.64 -7.01 6.20
C PHE A 26 -3.75 -7.92 6.74
N ILE A 27 -4.69 -7.37 7.53
CA ILE A 27 -5.78 -8.13 8.17
C ILE A 27 -7.06 -8.00 7.36
N LEU A 28 -7.39 -6.76 6.99
CA LEU A 28 -8.59 -6.36 6.26
C LEU A 28 -8.15 -5.47 5.09
N PRO A 29 -7.65 -6.11 4.00
CA PRO A 29 -7.30 -5.39 2.79
C PRO A 29 -8.50 -4.56 2.33
N VAL A 30 -8.26 -3.37 1.78
CA VAL A 30 -9.30 -2.42 1.30
C VAL A 30 -10.07 -1.76 2.44
N LEU A 31 -10.61 -2.54 3.37
CA LEU A 31 -11.51 -2.03 4.41
C LEU A 31 -10.77 -1.18 5.44
N ALA A 32 -9.58 -1.56 5.86
CA ALA A 32 -8.80 -0.77 6.82
C ALA A 32 -8.56 0.68 6.36
N PRO A 33 -8.00 0.95 5.16
CA PRO A 33 -7.80 2.32 4.71
C PRO A 33 -9.13 3.06 4.47
N ILE A 34 -10.19 2.40 3.99
CA ILE A 34 -11.51 3.03 3.84
C ILE A 34 -12.08 3.47 5.19
N ILE A 35 -12.04 2.59 6.19
CA ILE A 35 -12.53 2.90 7.55
C ILE A 35 -11.73 4.09 8.11
N VAL A 36 -10.40 4.07 8.01
CA VAL A 36 -9.55 5.18 8.48
C VAL A 36 -9.91 6.48 7.77
N TYR A 37 -10.12 6.46 6.44
CA TYR A 37 -10.53 7.64 5.69
C TYR A 37 -11.86 8.23 6.19
N LEU A 38 -12.87 7.37 6.41
CA LEU A 38 -14.20 7.78 6.85
C LEU A 38 -14.23 8.37 8.27
N ILE A 39 -13.43 7.82 9.20
CA ILE A 39 -13.38 8.30 10.59
C ILE A 39 -12.48 9.54 10.74
N SER A 40 -11.53 9.77 9.84
CA SER A 40 -10.54 10.85 9.90
C SER A 40 -11.02 12.18 9.30
N LYS A 41 -12.31 12.52 9.42
CA LYS A 41 -12.98 13.59 8.65
C LYS A 41 -12.24 14.93 8.51
N GLU A 42 -11.53 15.37 9.55
CA GLU A 42 -10.78 16.64 9.55
C GLU A 42 -9.26 16.45 9.57
N ASP A 43 -8.79 15.22 9.67
CA ASP A 43 -7.38 14.89 9.84
C ASP A 43 -6.73 14.62 8.49
N LYS A 44 -6.13 15.66 7.91
CA LYS A 44 -5.47 15.60 6.60
C LYS A 44 -4.33 14.57 6.58
N TYR A 45 -3.63 14.38 7.70
CA TYR A 45 -2.53 13.43 7.82
C TYR A 45 -3.04 11.98 7.74
N ALA A 46 -4.02 11.64 8.57
CA ALA A 46 -4.60 10.31 8.56
C ALA A 46 -5.32 9.99 7.23
N LYS A 47 -6.01 10.98 6.64
CA LYS A 47 -6.61 10.84 5.30
C LYS A 47 -5.57 10.59 4.22
N PHE A 48 -4.47 11.34 4.21
CA PHE A 48 -3.39 11.15 3.25
C PHE A 48 -2.89 9.71 3.27
N HIS A 49 -2.56 9.21 4.46
CA HIS A 49 -2.05 7.86 4.61
C HIS A 49 -3.09 6.78 4.31
N ALA A 50 -4.36 7.04 4.60
CA ALA A 50 -5.46 6.17 4.20
C ALA A 50 -5.62 6.06 2.68
N ILE A 51 -5.67 7.20 1.97
CA ILE A 51 -5.78 7.22 0.51
C ILE A 51 -4.52 6.63 -0.12
N GLN A 52 -3.32 6.97 0.38
CA GLN A 52 -2.07 6.42 -0.10
C GLN A 52 -2.02 4.89 0.07
N SER A 53 -2.43 4.38 1.23
CA SER A 53 -2.55 2.94 1.50
C SER A 53 -3.55 2.27 0.54
N PHE A 54 -4.70 2.89 0.30
CA PHE A 54 -5.71 2.40 -0.65
C PHE A 54 -5.20 2.41 -2.10
N CYS A 55 -4.51 3.47 -2.52
CA CYS A 55 -3.92 3.57 -3.86
C CYS A 55 -2.85 2.50 -4.10
N ILE A 56 -1.99 2.24 -3.11
CA ILE A 56 -1.00 1.16 -3.21
C ILE A 56 -1.70 -0.20 -3.38
N LEU A 57 -2.82 -0.42 -2.71
CA LEU A 57 -3.59 -1.63 -2.92
C LEU A 57 -4.18 -1.71 -4.34
N LEU A 58 -4.83 -0.64 -4.81
CA LEU A 58 -5.49 -0.63 -6.12
C LEU A 58 -4.52 -0.70 -7.30
N PHE A 59 -3.42 0.05 -7.25
CA PHE A 59 -2.52 0.21 -8.39
C PHE A 59 -1.29 -0.68 -8.35
N VAL A 60 -0.98 -1.30 -7.20
CA VAL A 60 0.14 -2.23 -7.07
C VAL A 60 -0.36 -3.65 -6.82
N HIS A 61 -1.18 -3.88 -5.80
CA HIS A 61 -1.57 -5.24 -5.43
C HIS A 61 -2.58 -5.86 -6.42
N LEU A 62 -3.59 -5.11 -6.86
CA LEU A 62 -4.60 -5.65 -7.77
C LEU A 62 -4.04 -6.05 -9.14
N PRO A 63 -3.21 -5.24 -9.83
CA PRO A 63 -2.60 -5.64 -11.10
C PRO A 63 -1.63 -6.80 -10.90
N LEU A 64 -0.86 -6.77 -9.81
CA LEU A 64 0.08 -7.85 -9.50
C LEU A 64 -0.65 -9.18 -9.27
N ALA A 65 -1.74 -9.18 -8.48
CA ALA A 65 -2.57 -10.36 -8.27
C ALA A 65 -3.16 -10.87 -9.60
N THR A 66 -3.59 -9.96 -10.49
CA THR A 66 -4.11 -10.32 -11.81
C THR A 66 -3.03 -11.00 -12.66
N VAL A 67 -1.84 -10.42 -12.73
CA VAL A 67 -0.70 -11.00 -13.46
C VAL A 67 -0.34 -12.37 -12.88
N PHE A 68 -0.31 -12.53 -11.55
CA PHE A 68 -0.03 -13.82 -10.93
C PHE A 68 -1.09 -14.87 -11.19
N ILE A 69 -2.38 -14.52 -11.19
CA ILE A 69 -3.46 -15.46 -11.53
C ILE A 69 -3.31 -15.95 -12.97
N ILE A 70 -3.02 -15.04 -13.92
CA ILE A 70 -2.80 -15.38 -15.33
C ILE A 70 -1.58 -16.29 -15.48
N LEU A 71 -0.45 -15.94 -14.84
CA LEU A 71 0.76 -16.74 -14.97
C LEU A 71 0.62 -18.09 -14.25
N TYR A 72 -0.05 -18.13 -13.11
CA TYR A 72 -0.34 -19.36 -12.38
C TYR A 72 -1.23 -20.30 -13.19
N SER A 73 -2.26 -19.81 -13.88
CA SER A 73 -3.11 -20.65 -14.72
C SER A 73 -2.35 -21.26 -15.91
N MET A 74 -1.23 -20.66 -16.32
CA MET A 74 -0.35 -21.22 -17.35
C MET A 74 0.64 -22.27 -16.81
N THR A 75 0.80 -22.41 -15.49
CA THR A 75 1.79 -23.33 -14.90
C THR A 75 1.48 -24.80 -15.13
N GLU A 76 0.21 -25.15 -15.43
CA GLU A 76 -0.19 -26.53 -15.75
C GLU A 76 0.49 -27.06 -17.02
N THR A 77 0.96 -26.18 -17.92
CA THR A 77 1.65 -26.57 -19.14
C THR A 77 3.17 -26.51 -19.02
N TRP A 78 3.71 -26.24 -17.82
CA TRP A 78 5.15 -26.04 -17.61
C TRP A 78 5.80 -27.27 -16.97
N GLU A 79 7.11 -27.43 -17.16
CA GLU A 79 7.86 -28.43 -16.39
C GLU A 79 7.83 -28.10 -14.89
N PRO A 80 7.74 -29.11 -13.99
CA PRO A 80 7.60 -28.89 -12.55
C PRO A 80 8.67 -27.99 -11.92
N THR A 81 9.93 -28.13 -12.36
CA THR A 81 11.04 -27.30 -11.88
C THR A 81 10.84 -25.83 -12.24
N THR A 82 10.40 -25.56 -13.47
CA THR A 82 10.12 -24.20 -13.97
C THR A 82 8.96 -23.57 -13.21
N ALA A 83 7.89 -24.33 -12.98
CA ALA A 83 6.75 -23.88 -12.18
C ALA A 83 7.16 -23.54 -10.74
N LEU A 84 8.00 -24.37 -10.11
CA LEU A 84 8.48 -24.13 -8.75
C LEU A 84 9.36 -22.87 -8.64
N ILE A 85 10.31 -22.68 -9.58
CA ILE A 85 11.14 -21.47 -9.64
C ILE A 85 10.26 -20.23 -9.80
N PHE A 86 9.26 -20.31 -10.68
CA PHE A 86 8.33 -19.23 -10.92
C PHE A 86 7.51 -18.87 -9.67
N ILE A 87 6.88 -19.86 -9.01
CA ILE A 87 6.12 -19.64 -7.78
C ILE A 87 7.01 -19.00 -6.70
N THR A 88 8.24 -19.49 -6.55
CA THR A 88 9.21 -18.94 -5.59
C THR A 88 9.54 -17.48 -5.89
N ALA A 89 9.77 -17.14 -7.16
CA ALA A 89 10.01 -15.76 -7.59
C ALA A 89 8.80 -14.86 -7.32
N CYS A 90 7.58 -15.35 -7.55
CA CYS A 90 6.35 -14.61 -7.24
C CYS A 90 6.24 -14.28 -5.75
N VAL A 91 6.48 -15.27 -4.88
CA VAL A 91 6.47 -15.08 -3.42
C VAL A 91 7.51 -14.05 -3.00
N LEU A 92 8.73 -14.12 -3.54
CA LEU A 92 9.78 -13.15 -3.25
C LEU A 92 9.39 -11.72 -3.66
N ILE A 93 8.80 -11.55 -4.85
CA ILE A 93 8.31 -10.25 -5.31
C ILE A 93 7.23 -9.69 -4.36
N ILE A 94 6.27 -10.53 -3.95
CA ILE A 94 5.23 -10.14 -2.98
C ILE A 94 5.86 -9.70 -1.66
N LEU A 95 6.84 -10.44 -1.15
CA LEU A 95 7.53 -10.08 0.10
C LEU A 95 8.28 -8.74 -0.02
N ILE A 96 8.98 -8.50 -1.14
CA ILE A 96 9.67 -7.24 -1.40
C ILE A 96 8.69 -6.05 -1.42
N ILE A 97 7.55 -6.21 -2.11
CA ILE A 97 6.53 -5.15 -2.20
C ILE A 97 5.92 -4.87 -0.82
N ASN A 98 5.62 -5.91 -0.04
CA ASN A 98 5.13 -5.75 1.34
C ASN A 98 6.17 -5.09 2.24
N ALA A 99 7.46 -5.41 2.08
CA ALA A 99 8.53 -4.75 2.83
C ALA A 99 8.63 -3.25 2.50
N LEU A 100 8.49 -2.87 1.22
CA LEU A 100 8.42 -1.46 0.83
C LEU A 100 7.21 -0.74 1.45
N PHE A 101 6.07 -1.42 1.52
CA PHE A 101 4.86 -0.88 2.15
C PHE A 101 5.03 -0.68 3.66
N LEU A 102 5.67 -1.66 4.33
CA LEU A 102 6.03 -1.57 5.72
C LEU A 102 6.92 -0.35 5.99
N VAL A 103 7.90 -0.07 5.12
CA VAL A 103 8.76 1.12 5.23
C VAL A 103 7.94 2.41 5.16
N VAL A 104 6.96 2.51 4.25
CA VAL A 104 6.06 3.67 4.17
C VAL A 104 5.20 3.80 5.44
N GLY A 105 4.70 2.67 5.97
CA GLY A 105 3.98 2.63 7.25
C GLY A 105 4.85 3.07 8.43
N ILE A 106 6.12 2.66 8.47
CA ILE A 106 7.09 3.11 9.48
C ILE A 106 7.32 4.61 9.38
N PHE A 107 7.49 5.17 8.18
CA PHE A 107 7.61 6.62 8.02
C PHE A 107 6.38 7.36 8.54
N ALA A 108 5.17 6.83 8.31
CA ALA A 108 3.95 7.38 8.89
C ALA A 108 3.94 7.30 10.43
N VAL A 109 4.40 6.19 11.02
CA VAL A 109 4.55 6.09 12.48
C VAL A 109 5.55 7.12 13.03
N LEU A 110 6.59 7.45 12.27
CA LEU A 110 7.57 8.48 12.60
C LEU A 110 7.05 9.91 12.34
N GLY A 111 5.77 10.08 11.98
CA GLY A 111 5.18 11.39 11.68
C GLY A 111 5.65 11.99 10.35
N LYS A 112 6.30 11.21 9.49
CA LYS A 112 6.82 11.65 8.20
C LYS A 112 5.85 11.30 7.09
N THR A 113 5.59 12.28 6.23
CA THR A 113 4.79 12.08 5.02
C THR A 113 5.72 11.96 3.82
N VAL A 114 5.73 10.78 3.20
CA VAL A 114 6.52 10.49 2.01
C VAL A 114 5.63 10.12 0.85
N ARG A 115 5.92 10.70 -0.31
CA ARG A 115 5.31 10.39 -1.60
C ARG A 115 5.87 9.07 -2.12
N VAL A 116 5.00 8.09 -2.32
CA VAL A 116 5.36 6.88 -3.07
C VAL A 116 5.73 7.28 -4.49
N PRO A 117 6.79 6.73 -5.11
CA PRO A 117 7.27 7.13 -6.44
C PRO A 117 6.35 6.66 -7.59
N TYR A 118 5.06 6.99 -7.51
CA TYR A 118 4.06 6.81 -8.55
C TYR A 118 3.38 8.16 -8.80
N PRO A 119 3.79 8.89 -9.86
CA PRO A 119 3.38 10.28 -10.09
C PRO A 119 1.85 10.47 -9.99
N PHE A 120 1.11 9.56 -10.63
CA PHE A 120 -0.34 9.54 -10.70
C PHE A 120 -1.05 9.35 -9.33
N MET A 121 -0.44 8.63 -8.37
CA MET A 121 -1.09 8.39 -7.07
C MET A 121 -1.22 9.69 -6.30
N THR A 122 -0.21 10.53 -6.35
CA THR A 122 -0.16 11.81 -5.62
C THR A 122 -1.13 12.84 -6.14
N ASP A 123 -1.25 12.95 -7.47
CA ASP A 123 -2.22 13.84 -8.07
C ASP A 123 -3.63 13.36 -7.75
N PHE A 124 -3.86 12.04 -7.77
CA PHE A 124 -5.11 11.44 -7.32
C PHE A 124 -5.39 11.71 -5.83
N ILE A 125 -4.42 11.49 -4.94
CA ILE A 125 -4.55 11.74 -3.51
C ILE A 125 -4.94 13.21 -3.23
N SER A 126 -4.36 14.16 -3.98
CA SER A 126 -4.64 15.60 -3.81
C SER A 126 -6.10 15.99 -4.07
N TRP A 127 -6.86 15.19 -4.81
CA TRP A 127 -8.28 15.45 -5.07
C TRP A 127 -9.19 15.10 -3.89
N PHE A 128 -8.70 14.35 -2.89
CA PHE A 128 -9.50 13.79 -1.79
C PHE A 128 -9.13 14.30 -0.39
N ILE A 129 -8.15 15.21 -0.27
CA ILE A 129 -7.67 15.80 0.99
C ILE A 129 -7.87 17.31 0.98
#